data_AF-Q338G6-F1
#
_entry.id   AF-Q338G6-F1
#
_cell.length_a   1.000
_cell.length_b   1.000
_cell.length_c   1.000
_cell.angle_alpha   90.00
_cell.angle_beta   90.00
_cell.angle_gamma   90.00
#
_symmetry.space_group_name_H-M   'P 1'
#
loop_
_entity.id
_entity.type
_entity.pdbx_description
1 polymer ?
#
loop_
_entity_poly.entity_id
_entity_poly.type
_entity_poly.pdbx_seq_one_letter_code
_entity_poly.pdbx_strand_id
1 'polypeptide(L)'
;MSRRSRSRASSAARITDEQIGDLVSKLQALLPEARLRSNDRVPSARVLQETCSYIRSLHREVDDLSERLAELLAAADVSTAQAAVIRGLLM
;
A
#
# COMPACT_ATOMS: atom_id res chain seq x y z
N MET A 1 -34.42 15.36 36.40
CA MET A 1 -33.53 15.47 35.23
C MET A 1 -32.85 14.13 34.99
N SER A 2 -33.39 13.27 34.11
CA SER A 2 -32.77 11.98 33.79
C SER A 2 -32.06 12.10 32.44
N ARG A 3 -30.74 12.32 32.48
CA ARG A 3 -29.89 12.32 31.28
C ARG A 3 -29.70 10.86 30.86
N ARG A 4 -30.55 10.40 29.93
CA ARG A 4 -30.34 9.13 29.24
C ARG A 4 -29.15 9.31 28.30
N SER A 5 -27.95 9.11 28.83
CA SER A 5 -26.76 8.87 28.02
C SER A 5 -27.01 7.62 27.21
N ARG A 6 -27.47 7.80 25.96
CA ARG A 6 -27.37 6.78 24.94
C ARG A 6 -25.88 6.58 24.74
N SER A 7 -25.30 5.66 25.50
CA SER A 7 -24.08 4.99 25.13
C SER A 7 -24.31 4.51 23.70
N ARG A 8 -23.73 5.26 22.75
CA ARG A 8 -23.41 4.75 21.42
C ARG A 8 -22.51 3.56 21.69
N ALA A 9 -23.12 2.41 21.98
CA ALA A 9 -22.58 1.17 21.52
C ALA A 9 -22.60 1.35 20.01
N SER A 10 -21.50 1.91 19.49
CA SER A 10 -21.04 1.56 18.17
C SER A 10 -20.89 0.05 18.24
N SER A 11 -22.01 -0.64 18.02
CA SER A 11 -22.03 -1.96 17.42
C SER A 11 -21.03 -1.79 16.30
N ALA A 12 -19.79 -2.24 16.54
CA ALA A 12 -18.82 -2.41 15.48
C ALA A 12 -19.62 -3.15 14.42
N ALA A 13 -19.95 -2.44 13.33
CA ALA A 13 -20.78 -3.00 12.29
C ALA A 13 -20.08 -4.31 11.94
N ARG A 14 -20.73 -5.43 12.22
CA ARG A 14 -20.10 -6.73 11.99
C ARG A 14 -19.75 -6.73 10.51
N ILE A 15 -18.47 -6.79 10.22
CA ILE A 15 -18.00 -6.87 8.84
C ILE A 15 -18.64 -8.12 8.24
N THR A 16 -19.30 -7.96 7.09
CA THR A 16 -20.00 -9.08 6.46
C THR A 16 -19.05 -9.90 5.60
N ASP A 17 -19.39 -11.16 5.33
CA ASP A 17 -18.58 -12.03 4.48
C ASP A 17 -18.45 -11.46 3.06
N GLU A 18 -19.46 -10.73 2.57
CA GLU A 18 -19.42 -10.02 1.29
C GLU A 18 -18.38 -8.89 1.31
N GLN A 19 -18.32 -8.11 2.39
CA GLN A 19 -17.32 -7.05 2.55
C GLN A 19 -15.89 -7.63 2.62
N ILE A 20 -15.72 -8.79 3.27
CA ILE A 20 -14.45 -9.52 3.29
C ILE A 20 -14.11 -10.00 1.87
N GLY A 21 -15.06 -10.59 1.16
CA GLY A 21 -14.88 -11.07 -0.22
C GLY A 21 -14.51 -9.95 -1.20
N ASP A 22 -15.18 -8.81 -1.11
CA ASP A 22 -14.88 -7.61 -1.89
C ASP A 22 -13.48 -7.07 -1.61
N LEU A 23 -13.09 -7.03 -0.32
CA LEU A 23 -11.76 -6.61 0.08
C LEU A 23 -10.69 -7.56 -0.47
N VAL A 24 -10.87 -8.87 -0.32
CA VAL A 24 -9.95 -9.88 -0.84
C VAL A 24 -9.81 -9.77 -2.36
N SER A 25 -10.91 -9.56 -3.07
CA SER A 25 -10.92 -9.37 -4.53
C SER A 25 -10.12 -8.13 -4.96
N LYS A 26 -10.28 -7.01 -4.23
CA LYS A 26 -9.50 -5.78 -4.46
C LYS A 26 -8.02 -5.97 -4.17
N LEU A 27 -7.70 -6.67 -3.07
CA LEU A 27 -6.31 -6.96 -2.71
C LEU A 27 -5.64 -7.87 -3.72
N GLN A 28 -6.33 -8.90 -4.22
CA GLN A 28 -5.87 -9.72 -5.32
C GLN A 28 -5.57 -8.82 -6.53
N ALA A 29 -6.49 -7.99 -7.00
CA ALA A 29 -6.25 -7.14 -8.17
C ALA A 29 -5.01 -6.23 -8.09
N LEU A 30 -4.56 -5.88 -6.88
CA LEU A 30 -3.36 -5.06 -6.63
C LEU A 30 -2.06 -5.86 -6.53
N LEU A 31 -2.13 -7.16 -6.28
CA LEU A 31 -0.94 -8.01 -6.14
C LEU A 31 -0.32 -8.32 -7.52
N PRO A 32 1.03 -8.24 -7.66
CA PRO A 32 1.70 -8.58 -8.91
C PRO A 32 1.35 -9.99 -9.41
N GLU A 33 1.29 -10.94 -8.49
CA GLU A 33 1.05 -12.37 -8.79
C GLU A 33 -0.42 -12.69 -9.05
N ALA A 34 -1.37 -11.86 -8.63
CA ALA A 34 -2.78 -12.17 -8.81
C ALA A 34 -3.22 -12.21 -10.28
N ARG A 35 -2.47 -11.52 -11.15
CA ARG A 35 -2.67 -11.62 -12.61
C ARG A 35 -2.42 -13.04 -13.13
N LEU A 36 -1.56 -13.82 -12.47
CA LEU A 36 -1.25 -15.20 -12.86
C LEU A 36 -2.20 -16.22 -12.22
N ARG A 37 -2.77 -15.90 -11.04
CA ARG A 37 -3.46 -16.89 -10.18
C ARG A 37 -4.97 -16.72 -10.10
N SER A 38 -5.58 -15.91 -10.99
CA SER A 38 -7.03 -15.62 -10.98
C SER A 38 -7.93 -16.87 -10.97
N ASN A 39 -7.41 -18.05 -11.31
CA ASN A 39 -8.19 -19.29 -11.35
C ASN A 39 -8.03 -20.18 -10.10
N ASP A 40 -7.01 -19.96 -9.26
CA ASP A 40 -6.82 -20.75 -8.04
C ASP A 40 -7.57 -20.12 -6.88
N ARG A 41 -8.34 -20.94 -6.15
CA ARG A 41 -8.94 -20.55 -4.86
C ARG A 41 -7.83 -20.35 -3.82
N VAL A 42 -7.17 -19.20 -3.86
CA VAL A 42 -6.18 -18.81 -2.86
C VAL A 42 -6.91 -18.44 -1.57
N PRO A 43 -6.56 -19.03 -0.41
CA PRO A 43 -7.17 -18.67 0.86
C PRO A 43 -7.03 -17.17 1.18
N SER A 44 -8.06 -16.54 1.75
CA SER A 44 -8.03 -15.11 2.09
C SER A 44 -6.86 -14.73 3.01
N ALA A 45 -6.49 -15.61 3.94
CA ALA A 45 -5.32 -15.42 4.80
C ALA A 45 -4.01 -15.35 4.01
N ARG A 46 -3.90 -16.13 2.92
CA ARG A 46 -2.74 -16.11 2.04
C ARG A 46 -2.70 -14.83 1.21
N VAL A 47 -3.84 -14.38 0.69
CA VAL A 47 -3.95 -13.07 0.00
C VAL A 47 -3.49 -11.95 0.92
N LEU A 48 -3.98 -11.91 2.16
CA LEU A 48 -3.56 -10.91 3.16
C LEU A 48 -2.05 -10.97 3.44
N GLN A 49 -1.49 -12.17 3.58
CA GLN A 49 -0.05 -12.36 3.78
C GLN A 49 0.77 -11.81 2.60
N GLU A 50 0.35 -12.10 1.37
CA GLU A 50 0.97 -11.61 0.14
C GLU A 50 0.84 -10.08 0.05
N THR A 51 -0.33 -9.51 0.35
CA THR A 51 -0.55 -8.06 0.41
C THR A 51 0.40 -7.39 1.40
N CYS A 52 0.48 -7.88 2.64
CA CYS A 52 1.39 -7.31 3.63
C CYS A 52 2.86 -7.44 3.20
N SER A 53 3.21 -8.52 2.51
CA SER A 53 4.59 -8.72 2.01
C SER A 53 4.91 -7.76 0.88
N TYR A 54 3.96 -7.52 -0.03
CA TYR A 54 4.10 -6.56 -1.11
C TYR A 54 4.17 -5.11 -0.62
N ILE A 55 3.35 -4.73 0.38
CA ILE A 55 3.48 -3.41 1.01
C ILE A 55 4.88 -3.23 1.60
N ARG A 56 5.43 -4.25 2.28
CA ARG A 56 6.81 -4.18 2.80
C ARG A 56 7.86 -4.09 1.70
N SER A 57 7.70 -4.78 0.56
CA SER A 57 8.64 -4.65 -0.55
C SER A 57 8.57 -3.26 -1.17
N LEU A 58 7.37 -2.73 -1.39
CA LEU A 58 7.17 -1.37 -1.89
C LEU A 58 7.80 -0.31 -0.97
N HIS A 59 7.63 -0.44 0.36
CA HIS A 59 8.28 0.46 1.30
C HIS A 59 9.82 0.42 1.16
N ARG A 60 10.41 -0.77 1.09
CA ARG A 60 11.87 -0.91 0.88
C ARG A 60 12.31 -0.33 -0.46
N GLU A 61 11.59 -0.61 -1.54
CA GLU A 61 11.90 -0.06 -2.87
C GLU A 61 11.83 1.48 -2.86
N VAL A 62 10.84 2.06 -2.17
CA VAL A 62 10.73 3.51 -2.00
C VAL A 62 11.89 4.06 -1.17
N ASP A 63 12.26 3.40 -0.07
CA ASP A 63 13.38 3.81 0.79
C ASP A 63 14.72 3.73 0.01
N ASP A 64 14.98 2.61 -0.67
CA ASP A 64 16.17 2.38 -1.51
C ASP A 64 16.26 3.39 -2.66
N LEU A 65 15.14 3.66 -3.34
CA LEU A 65 15.08 4.69 -4.39
C LEU A 65 15.32 6.09 -3.84
N SER A 66 14.82 6.37 -2.63
CA SER A 66 15.01 7.66 -1.98
C SER A 66 16.46 7.87 -1.56
N GLU A 67 17.12 6.85 -1.02
CA GLU A 67 18.54 6.88 -0.69
C GLU A 67 19.40 7.08 -1.94
N ARG A 68 19.15 6.29 -2.99
CA ARG A 68 19.87 6.43 -4.26
C ARG A 68 19.67 7.79 -4.91
N LEU A 69 18.47 8.36 -4.80
CA LEU A 69 18.19 9.71 -5.28
C LEU A 69 18.97 10.76 -4.46
N ALA A 70 19.03 10.60 -3.13
CA ALA A 70 19.80 11.48 -2.26
C ALA A 70 21.30 11.41 -2.57
N GLU A 71 21.84 10.20 -2.79
CA GLU A 71 23.22 10.00 -3.24
C GLU A 71 23.49 10.66 -4.59
N LEU A 72 22.59 10.49 -5.57
CA LEU A 72 22.73 11.13 -6.89
C LEU A 72 22.72 12.66 -6.78
N LEU A 73 21.87 13.23 -5.92
CA LEU A 73 21.84 14.67 -5.67
C LEU A 73 23.10 15.15 -4.93
N ALA A 74 23.65 14.36 -4.02
CA ALA A 74 24.86 14.71 -3.27
C ALA A 74 26.14 14.54 -4.11
N ALA A 75 26.25 13.47 -4.89
CA ALA A 75 27.34 13.24 -5.84
C ALA A 75 27.27 14.23 -7.01
N ALA A 76 26.09 14.77 -7.30
CA ALA A 76 25.92 15.86 -8.23
C ALA A 76 26.40 17.22 -7.65
N ASP A 77 27.73 17.34 -7.48
CA ASP A 77 28.46 18.55 -7.91
C ASP A 77 28.39 18.75 -9.47
N VAL A 78 27.54 17.96 -10.14
CA VAL A 78 27.57 17.59 -11.55
C VAL A 78 26.48 18.34 -12.30
N SER A 79 26.83 19.50 -12.87
CA SER A 79 26.05 20.29 -13.82
C SER A 79 24.59 20.55 -13.43
N THR A 80 24.26 21.82 -13.21
CA THR A 80 22.91 22.32 -12.95
C THR A 80 21.80 21.71 -13.83
N ALA A 81 22.12 21.24 -15.05
CA ALA A 81 21.20 20.56 -15.96
C ALA A 81 20.68 19.21 -15.47
N GLN A 82 21.53 18.27 -15.02
CA GLN A 82 21.05 16.95 -14.56
C GLN A 82 20.25 17.07 -13.26
N ALA A 83 20.72 17.90 -12.32
CA ALA A 83 19.97 18.21 -11.10
C ALA A 83 18.65 18.93 -11.38
N ALA A 84 18.55 19.73 -12.46
CA ALA A 84 17.30 20.36 -12.87
C ALA A 84 16.30 19.34 -13.45
N VAL A 85 16.77 18.36 -14.24
CA VAL A 85 15.92 17.27 -14.74
C VAL A 85 15.39 16.42 -13.58
N ILE A 86 16.26 16.04 -12.63
CA ILE A 86 15.85 15.30 -11.44
C ILE A 86 14.83 16.11 -10.63
N ARG A 87 15.07 17.40 -10.39
CA ARG A 87 14.10 18.29 -9.71
C ARG A 87 12.79 18.44 -10.47
N GLY A 88 12.83 18.46 -11.81
CA GLY A 88 11.64 18.56 -12.66
C GLY A 88 10.80 17.29 -12.74
N LEU A 89 11.38 16.11 -12.49
CA LEU A 89 10.63 14.85 -12.39
C LEU A 89 9.99 14.65 -11.00
N LEU A 90 10.47 15.36 -9.98
CA LEU A 90 9.94 15.32 -8.61
C LEU A 90 8.78 16.29 -8.36
N MET A 91 8.52 17.24 -9.28
CA MET A 91 7.36 18.15 -9.26
C MET A 91 6.26 17.65 -10.18
#